data_AF-A0A8T5GIJ3-F1
#
_entry.id   AF-A0A8T5GIJ3-F1
#
_cell.length_a   1.000
_cell.length_b   1.000
_cell.length_c   1.000
_cell.angle_alpha   90.00
_cell.angle_beta   90.00
_cell.angle_gamma   90.00
#
_symmetry.space_group_name_H-M   'P 1'
#
loop_
_entity.id
_entity.type
_entity.pdbx_description
1 polymer ?
#
loop_
_entity_poly.entity_id
_entity_poly.type
_entity_poly.pdbx_seq_one_letter_code
_entity_poly.pdbx_strand_id
1 'polypeptide(L)'
;IIGAGGLGSPAALYLAAAGVGHLGLVDDDVVDLSNLQRQILHTSQSVGTPKVESAKKRLHALDAGVKVTAFQTRFNPGNAMQLLEMGWDLVIDGTDNIPTRYLIDDACALKGIPWVYGSIFQFEGQVSVFGYQGGPSYRDLFPEPPPPNAVPSCEEAGVFGVLPGVIGLLQATEAIKLLLGLNVALSGRLLIYDATAMSFTQLSFEQDKEREEIIDLSIASAMFADSEWCSLEDGSIQGDIEKQEAHLSKNMFNHISISDALQRRSTGWSPFILDVRSDGEYNEAHAASCDLQVPHDQVGSALEQIPHDRDILVYCRSGMRSQIAAMSMIQSGYDATRLYNLDGGIIAWKSAAPDEIIK
;
A
#
# COMPACT_ATOMS: atom_id res chain seq x y z
N ILE A 1 6.48 -10.76 12.09
CA ILE A 1 5.74 -10.81 10.80
C ILE A 1 4.27 -10.70 11.14
N ILE A 2 3.63 -9.62 10.71
CA ILE A 2 2.21 -9.36 10.95
C ILE A 2 1.48 -9.69 9.64
N GLY A 3 0.61 -10.70 9.66
CA GLY A 3 0.04 -11.33 8.48
C GLY A 3 0.89 -12.50 7.98
N ALA A 4 0.34 -13.72 8.04
CA ALA A 4 0.89 -14.96 7.49
C ALA A 4 0.30 -15.30 6.10
N GLY A 5 -0.32 -14.31 5.44
CA GLY A 5 -0.94 -14.44 4.13
C GLY A 5 0.05 -14.40 2.95
N GLY A 6 -0.33 -13.76 1.85
CA GLY A 6 0.40 -13.83 0.58
C GLY A 6 1.80 -13.22 0.64
N LEU A 7 1.95 -12.09 1.33
CA LEU A 7 3.24 -11.40 1.53
C LEU A 7 4.07 -12.07 2.63
N GLY A 8 3.44 -12.34 3.78
CA GLY A 8 4.10 -12.98 4.92
C GLY A 8 4.61 -14.40 4.63
N SER A 9 3.94 -15.14 3.74
CA SER A 9 4.31 -16.50 3.35
C SER A 9 5.75 -16.64 2.83
N PRO A 10 6.12 -16.03 1.67
CA PRO A 10 7.48 -16.09 1.15
C PRO A 10 8.49 -15.45 2.10
N ALA A 11 8.12 -14.36 2.79
CA ALA A 11 9.01 -13.70 3.74
C ALA A 11 9.41 -14.64 4.89
N ALA A 12 8.43 -15.27 5.54
CA ALA A 12 8.66 -16.20 6.64
C ALA A 12 9.51 -17.41 6.20
N LEU A 13 9.23 -17.98 5.02
CA LEU A 13 9.99 -19.12 4.48
C LEU A 13 11.47 -18.77 4.30
N TYR A 14 11.77 -17.63 3.69
CA TYR A 14 13.16 -17.25 3.43
C TYR A 14 13.90 -16.76 4.67
N LEU A 15 13.22 -16.12 5.63
CA LEU A 15 13.83 -15.74 6.89
C LEU A 15 14.18 -16.97 7.75
N ALA A 16 13.29 -17.96 7.79
CA ALA A 16 13.61 -19.24 8.44
C ALA A 16 14.76 -19.95 7.72
N ALA A 17 14.73 -20.05 6.39
CA ALA A 17 15.81 -20.67 5.61
C ALA A 17 17.16 -19.94 5.76
N ALA A 18 17.15 -18.63 5.95
CA ALA A 18 18.34 -17.82 6.20
C ALA A 18 18.89 -17.97 7.63
N GLY A 19 18.19 -18.68 8.52
CA GLY A 19 18.63 -18.92 9.90
C GLY A 19 18.31 -17.78 10.86
N VAL A 20 17.27 -16.98 10.60
CA VAL A 20 16.77 -16.01 11.59
C VAL A 20 16.29 -16.77 12.82
N GLY A 21 16.95 -16.54 13.97
CA GLY A 21 16.81 -17.42 15.14
C GLY A 21 15.44 -17.41 15.81
N HIS A 22 14.68 -16.31 15.72
CA HIS A 22 13.33 -16.22 16.30
C HIS A 22 12.38 -15.46 15.38
N LEU A 23 11.29 -16.10 14.98
CA LEU A 23 10.20 -15.52 14.21
C LEU A 23 8.91 -15.43 15.04
N GLY A 24 8.36 -14.24 15.17
CA GLY A 24 6.99 -14.01 15.65
C GLY A 24 6.01 -13.90 14.49
N LEU A 25 4.91 -14.67 14.54
CA LEU A 25 3.85 -14.67 13.52
C LEU A 25 2.54 -14.21 14.15
N VAL A 26 1.93 -13.15 13.63
CA VAL A 26 0.62 -12.63 14.07
C VAL A 26 -0.37 -12.77 12.93
N ASP A 27 -1.41 -13.57 13.11
CA ASP A 27 -2.50 -13.75 12.14
C ASP A 27 -3.67 -14.44 12.85
N ASP A 28 -4.90 -13.95 12.69
CA ASP A 28 -6.12 -14.51 13.27
C ASP A 28 -6.87 -15.48 12.35
N ASP A 29 -6.53 -15.52 11.07
CA ASP A 29 -7.26 -16.33 10.10
C ASP A 29 -6.91 -17.81 10.19
N VAL A 30 -7.76 -18.61 9.54
CA VAL A 30 -7.51 -20.00 9.20
C VAL A 30 -7.07 -20.13 7.74
N VAL A 31 -6.36 -21.22 7.42
CA VAL A 31 -5.98 -21.53 6.04
C VAL A 31 -7.24 -21.86 5.23
N ASP A 32 -7.44 -21.14 4.13
CA ASP A 32 -8.53 -21.37 3.18
C ASP A 32 -8.02 -21.88 1.82
N LEU A 33 -8.82 -22.70 1.13
CA LEU A 33 -8.45 -23.25 -0.18
C LEU A 33 -8.26 -22.16 -1.25
N SER A 34 -9.09 -21.12 -1.24
CA SER A 34 -9.03 -19.98 -2.19
C SER A 34 -7.73 -19.16 -2.07
N ASN A 35 -7.10 -19.25 -0.91
CA ASN A 35 -5.92 -18.49 -0.53
C ASN A 35 -4.61 -19.19 -0.97
N LEU A 36 -4.64 -20.51 -1.20
CA LEU A 36 -3.46 -21.32 -1.52
C LEU A 36 -2.78 -20.94 -2.84
N GLN A 37 -3.47 -20.26 -3.75
CA GLN A 37 -2.88 -19.79 -5.01
C GLN A 37 -1.73 -18.79 -4.82
N ARG A 38 -1.67 -18.14 -3.64
CA ARG A 38 -0.64 -17.14 -3.28
C ARG A 38 0.00 -17.34 -1.91
N GLN A 39 -0.60 -18.13 -1.02
CA GLN A 39 -0.11 -18.37 0.35
C GLN A 39 0.73 -19.66 0.44
N ILE A 40 1.93 -19.61 -0.15
CA ILE A 40 2.80 -20.80 -0.32
C ILE A 40 3.38 -21.38 0.98
N LEU A 41 3.20 -20.69 2.10
CA LEU A 41 3.55 -21.21 3.43
C LEU A 41 2.58 -22.31 3.90
N HIS A 42 1.41 -22.39 3.28
CA HIS A 42 0.34 -23.32 3.62
C HIS A 42 0.15 -24.39 2.54
N THR A 43 -0.56 -25.45 2.90
CA THR A 43 -0.85 -26.56 1.99
C THR A 43 -2.32 -26.94 2.06
N SER A 44 -2.80 -27.71 1.08
CA SER A 44 -4.17 -28.25 1.08
C SER A 44 -4.48 -29.11 2.31
N GLN A 45 -3.48 -29.74 2.91
CA GLN A 45 -3.64 -30.52 4.15
C GLN A 45 -3.86 -29.65 5.39
N SER A 46 -3.56 -28.36 5.30
CA SER A 46 -3.65 -27.41 6.41
C SER A 46 -4.95 -26.60 6.41
N VAL A 47 -5.83 -26.79 5.41
CA VAL A 47 -7.12 -26.06 5.32
C VAL A 47 -7.93 -26.24 6.62
N GLY A 48 -8.44 -25.13 7.15
CA GLY A 48 -9.15 -25.05 8.42
C GLY A 48 -8.25 -24.96 9.67
N THR A 49 -6.93 -25.07 9.53
CA THR A 49 -5.97 -24.85 10.63
C THR A 49 -5.67 -23.35 10.75
N PRO A 50 -5.48 -22.78 11.96
CA PRO A 50 -4.98 -21.41 12.10
C PRO A 50 -3.71 -21.17 11.29
N LYS A 51 -3.64 -20.05 10.56
CA LYS A 51 -2.51 -19.74 9.66
C LYS A 51 -1.19 -19.73 10.43
N VAL A 52 -1.14 -19.14 11.62
CA VAL A 52 0.08 -19.11 12.45
C VAL A 52 0.57 -20.50 12.87
N GLU A 53 -0.32 -21.45 13.13
CA GLU A 53 0.06 -22.81 13.52
C GLU A 53 0.50 -23.64 12.30
N SER A 54 -0.21 -23.50 11.18
CA SER A 54 0.19 -24.07 9.88
C SER A 54 1.59 -23.59 9.48
N ALA A 55 1.82 -22.27 9.57
CA ALA A 55 3.09 -21.62 9.33
C ALA A 55 4.19 -22.16 10.24
N LYS A 56 3.96 -22.16 11.56
CA LYS A 56 4.91 -22.67 12.54
C LYS A 56 5.36 -24.10 12.24
N LYS A 57 4.42 -25.00 11.94
CA LYS A 57 4.74 -26.38 11.54
C LYS A 57 5.58 -26.41 10.27
N ARG A 58 5.24 -25.60 9.26
CA ARG A 58 5.97 -25.57 7.99
C ARG A 58 7.39 -25.03 8.15
N LEU A 59 7.58 -23.96 8.93
CA LEU A 59 8.88 -23.34 9.19
C LEU A 59 9.79 -24.27 9.99
N HIS A 60 9.26 -24.95 11.03
CA HIS A 60 10.04 -25.96 11.75
C HIS A 60 10.43 -27.16 10.89
N ALA A 61 9.61 -27.53 9.90
CA ALA A 61 9.97 -28.57 8.94
C ALA A 61 11.03 -28.12 7.92
N LEU A 62 11.18 -26.81 7.72
CA LEU A 62 12.20 -26.22 6.86
C LEU A 62 13.54 -26.07 7.61
N ASP A 63 13.49 -25.55 8.84
CA ASP A 63 14.63 -25.44 9.75
C ASP A 63 14.18 -25.77 11.17
N ALA A 64 14.74 -26.83 11.75
CA ALA A 64 14.43 -27.23 13.12
C ALA A 64 15.06 -26.31 14.18
N GLY A 65 16.04 -25.48 13.80
CA GLY A 65 16.73 -24.53 14.66
C GLY A 65 15.97 -23.21 14.88
N VAL A 66 15.02 -22.87 14.01
CA VAL A 66 14.24 -21.63 14.14
C VAL A 66 13.25 -21.73 15.30
N LYS A 67 13.25 -20.74 16.20
CA LYS A 67 12.19 -20.56 17.19
C LYS A 67 11.02 -19.84 16.53
N VAL A 68 9.81 -20.41 16.57
CA VAL A 68 8.61 -19.75 16.04
C VAL A 68 7.56 -19.56 17.14
N THR A 69 7.21 -18.30 17.39
CA THR A 69 6.10 -17.93 18.29
C THR A 69 4.88 -17.56 17.45
N ALA A 70 3.79 -18.29 17.65
CA ALA A 70 2.52 -18.07 16.99
C ALA A 70 1.60 -17.23 17.88
N PHE A 71 1.06 -16.16 17.34
CA PHE A 71 0.08 -15.29 17.97
C PHE A 71 -1.20 -15.35 17.12
N GLN A 72 -2.13 -16.24 17.50
CA GLN A 72 -3.42 -16.36 16.83
C GLN A 72 -4.34 -15.23 17.27
N THR A 73 -4.07 -14.01 16.79
CA THR A 73 -4.79 -12.80 17.14
C THR A 73 -4.66 -11.79 16.02
N ARG A 74 -5.68 -10.93 15.87
CA ARG A 74 -5.63 -9.81 14.95
C ARG A 74 -4.74 -8.74 15.53
N PHE A 75 -3.80 -8.22 14.74
CA PHE A 75 -2.99 -7.07 15.19
C PHE A 75 -3.87 -5.82 15.21
N ASN A 76 -4.07 -5.24 16.40
CA ASN A 76 -5.01 -4.15 16.63
C ASN A 76 -4.50 -3.21 17.75
N PRO A 77 -5.10 -2.03 17.94
CA PRO A 77 -4.62 -1.06 18.93
C PRO A 77 -4.56 -1.59 20.37
N GLY A 78 -5.44 -2.54 20.72
CA GLY A 78 -5.49 -3.14 22.05
C GLY A 78 -4.35 -4.10 22.37
N ASN A 79 -3.65 -4.63 21.36
CA ASN A 79 -2.54 -5.58 21.55
C ASN A 79 -1.21 -5.15 20.92
N ALA A 80 -1.19 -4.14 20.04
CA ALA A 80 -0.02 -3.75 19.26
C ALA A 80 1.21 -3.48 20.14
N MET A 81 1.07 -2.62 21.15
CA MET A 81 2.20 -2.25 22.03
C MET A 81 2.73 -3.44 22.83
N GLN A 82 1.83 -4.25 23.40
CA GLN A 82 2.21 -5.42 24.18
C GLN A 82 2.97 -6.45 23.32
N LEU A 83 2.51 -6.68 22.08
CA LEU A 83 3.18 -7.59 21.16
C LEU A 83 4.57 -7.07 20.79
N LEU A 84 4.72 -5.78 20.49
CA LEU A 84 6.02 -5.20 20.12
C LEU A 84 7.02 -5.15 21.29
N GLU A 85 6.55 -5.04 22.53
CA GLU A 85 7.39 -5.06 23.75
C GLU A 85 8.07 -6.41 24.02
N MET A 86 7.72 -7.47 23.29
CA MET A 86 8.30 -8.80 23.48
C MET A 86 9.75 -8.93 22.96
N GLY A 87 10.33 -7.86 22.41
CA GLY A 87 11.76 -7.78 22.05
C GLY A 87 12.06 -8.23 20.63
N TRP A 88 11.47 -7.56 19.63
CA TRP A 88 11.73 -7.81 18.21
C TRP A 88 12.71 -6.79 17.63
N ASP A 89 13.63 -7.25 16.78
CA ASP A 89 14.61 -6.37 16.12
C ASP A 89 14.00 -5.57 14.95
N LEU A 90 13.00 -6.13 14.27
CA LEU A 90 12.27 -5.50 13.17
C LEU A 90 10.88 -6.11 13.01
N VAL A 91 10.00 -5.38 12.33
CA VAL A 91 8.67 -5.84 11.91
C VAL A 91 8.62 -6.02 10.39
N ILE A 92 7.81 -6.98 9.94
CA ILE A 92 7.48 -7.16 8.51
C ILE A 92 5.98 -7.08 8.39
N ASP A 93 5.53 -6.19 7.52
CA ASP A 93 4.12 -6.01 7.16
C ASP A 93 3.72 -7.00 6.06
N GLY A 94 3.03 -8.06 6.45
CA GLY A 94 2.41 -9.03 5.55
C GLY A 94 0.91 -8.79 5.37
N THR A 95 0.41 -7.60 5.71
CA THR A 95 -1.02 -7.27 5.76
C THR A 95 -1.52 -6.64 4.46
N ASP A 96 -2.83 -6.73 4.25
CA ASP A 96 -3.52 -6.27 3.05
C ASP A 96 -4.49 -5.11 3.30
N ASN A 97 -4.53 -4.58 4.52
CA ASN A 97 -5.43 -3.50 4.90
C ASN A 97 -4.68 -2.25 5.38
N ILE A 98 -5.23 -1.09 5.08
CA ILE A 98 -4.62 0.22 5.34
C ILE A 98 -4.59 0.57 6.84
N PRO A 99 -5.66 0.35 7.65
CA PRO A 99 -5.62 0.64 9.08
C PRO A 99 -4.47 -0.07 9.82
N THR A 100 -4.22 -1.35 9.51
CA THR A 100 -3.10 -2.08 10.11
C THR A 100 -1.76 -1.48 9.73
N ARG A 101 -1.56 -0.95 8.52
CA ARG A 101 -0.31 -0.29 8.11
C ARG A 101 -0.01 0.96 8.93
N TYR A 102 -1.02 1.81 9.11
CA TYR A 102 -0.90 3.00 9.98
C TYR A 102 -0.63 2.59 11.43
N LEU A 103 -1.30 1.56 11.92
CA LEU A 103 -1.04 1.03 13.27
C LEU A 103 0.38 0.46 13.41
N ILE A 104 0.89 -0.25 12.40
CA ILE A 104 2.28 -0.74 12.39
C ILE A 104 3.23 0.44 12.43
N ASP A 105 3.04 1.47 11.61
CA ASP A 105 3.91 2.66 11.61
C ASP A 105 3.92 3.34 12.97
N ASP A 106 2.74 3.63 13.51
CA ASP A 106 2.60 4.36 14.77
C ASP A 106 3.22 3.58 15.94
N ALA A 107 2.91 2.28 16.04
CA ALA A 107 3.44 1.45 17.10
C ALA A 107 4.95 1.24 16.97
N CYS A 108 5.47 1.08 15.75
CA CYS A 108 6.91 0.96 15.49
C CYS A 108 7.66 2.25 15.80
N ALA A 109 7.10 3.42 15.42
CA ALA A 109 7.67 4.73 15.73
C ALA A 109 7.78 4.95 17.24
N LEU A 110 6.72 4.65 18.01
CA LEU A 110 6.71 4.76 19.47
C LEU A 110 7.70 3.81 20.17
N LYS A 111 8.04 2.68 19.53
CA LYS A 111 9.00 1.70 20.07
C LYS A 111 10.42 1.84 19.53
N GLY A 112 10.64 2.66 18.51
CA GLY A 112 11.92 2.74 17.81
C GLY A 112 12.29 1.43 17.11
N ILE A 113 11.29 0.68 16.61
CA ILE A 113 11.50 -0.58 15.89
C ILE A 113 11.39 -0.30 14.38
N PRO A 114 12.41 -0.62 13.56
CA PRO A 114 12.28 -0.50 12.12
C PRO A 114 11.32 -1.53 11.55
N TRP A 115 10.68 -1.21 10.43
CA TRP A 115 9.78 -2.15 9.78
C TRP A 115 9.89 -2.14 8.26
N VAL A 116 9.64 -3.31 7.67
CA VAL A 116 9.70 -3.53 6.24
C VAL A 116 8.29 -3.59 5.68
N TYR A 117 7.93 -2.55 4.95
CA TYR A 117 6.64 -2.40 4.30
C TYR A 117 6.53 -3.24 3.05
N GLY A 118 5.35 -3.80 2.81
CA GLY A 118 5.00 -4.51 1.59
C GLY A 118 3.56 -4.22 1.22
N SER A 119 3.33 -3.91 -0.05
CA SER A 119 1.98 -3.77 -0.57
C SER A 119 1.87 -4.27 -2.00
N ILE A 120 0.66 -4.62 -2.39
CA ILE A 120 0.33 -5.10 -3.73
C ILE A 120 -1.04 -4.58 -4.13
N PHE A 121 -1.17 -4.28 -5.42
CA PHE A 121 -2.41 -3.87 -6.03
C PHE A 121 -2.44 -4.33 -7.50
N GLN A 122 -3.35 -5.24 -7.85
CA GLN A 122 -3.45 -5.84 -9.19
C GLN A 122 -2.12 -6.45 -9.68
N PHE A 123 -1.35 -5.69 -10.47
CA PHE A 123 -0.08 -6.08 -11.07
C PHE A 123 1.12 -5.28 -10.54
N GLU A 124 0.90 -4.35 -9.61
CA GLU A 124 1.93 -3.48 -9.03
C GLU A 124 2.19 -3.85 -7.57
N GLY A 125 3.45 -3.94 -7.18
CA GLY A 125 3.84 -4.16 -5.79
C GLY A 125 4.84 -3.12 -5.31
N GLN A 126 4.86 -2.88 -4.00
CA GLN A 126 5.62 -1.82 -3.37
C GLN A 126 6.37 -2.34 -2.15
N VAL A 127 7.61 -1.86 -1.95
CA VAL A 127 8.45 -2.20 -0.78
C VAL A 127 9.22 -0.96 -0.32
N SER A 128 9.29 -0.77 0.99
CA SER A 128 10.08 0.29 1.63
C SER A 128 10.55 -0.17 3.01
N VAL A 129 11.53 0.52 3.58
CA VAL A 129 11.95 0.35 4.98
C VAL A 129 11.75 1.65 5.75
N PHE A 130 11.02 1.55 6.85
CA PHE A 130 10.64 2.69 7.67
C PHE A 130 11.24 2.61 9.08
N GLY A 131 11.46 3.77 9.70
CA GLY A 131 11.96 3.90 11.08
C GLY A 131 13.40 3.41 11.31
N TYR A 132 14.14 3.06 10.25
CA TYR A 132 15.52 2.58 10.37
C TYR A 132 16.48 3.72 10.69
N GLN A 133 17.21 3.60 11.81
CA GLN A 133 18.21 4.58 12.26
C GLN A 133 17.69 6.04 12.32
N GLY A 134 16.41 6.21 12.68
CA GLY A 134 15.78 7.53 12.70
C GLY A 134 15.53 8.10 11.30
N GLY A 135 15.43 7.26 10.27
CA GLY A 135 15.00 7.63 8.93
C GLY A 135 13.48 7.83 8.81
N PRO A 136 12.97 8.01 7.58
CA PRO A 136 11.55 8.27 7.34
C PRO A 136 10.61 7.17 7.87
N SER A 137 9.41 7.55 8.31
CA SER A 137 8.28 6.68 8.66
C SER A 137 7.30 6.57 7.50
N TYR A 138 6.32 5.68 7.61
CA TYR A 138 5.28 5.54 6.60
C TYR A 138 4.43 6.80 6.51
N ARG A 139 4.19 7.50 7.63
CA ARG A 139 3.55 8.83 7.62
C ARG A 139 4.34 9.92 6.90
N ASP A 140 5.66 9.79 6.73
CA ASP A 140 6.39 10.76 5.88
C ASP A 140 6.05 10.57 4.39
N LEU A 141 5.68 9.36 3.99
CA LEU A 141 5.27 9.03 2.63
C LEU A 141 3.75 9.14 2.43
N PHE A 142 2.97 8.73 3.43
CA PHE A 142 1.51 8.77 3.45
C PHE A 142 1.04 9.41 4.78
N PRO A 143 1.06 10.74 4.90
CA PRO A 143 0.72 11.45 6.14
C PRO A 143 -0.68 11.14 6.67
N GLU A 144 -1.66 11.14 5.78
CA GLU A 144 -3.07 10.95 6.11
C GLU A 144 -3.62 9.68 5.44
N PRO A 145 -4.43 8.89 6.16
CA PRO A 145 -5.10 7.76 5.56
C PRO A 145 -6.04 8.24 4.44
N PRO A 146 -6.11 7.51 3.31
CA PRO A 146 -7.09 7.82 2.29
C PRO A 146 -8.51 7.67 2.87
N PRO A 147 -9.53 8.28 2.26
CA PRO A 147 -10.92 8.06 2.66
C PRO A 147 -11.27 6.56 2.64
N PRO A 148 -12.13 6.08 3.55
CA PRO A 148 -12.65 4.72 3.46
C PRO A 148 -13.26 4.48 2.06
N ASN A 149 -13.09 3.28 1.51
CA ASN A 149 -13.53 2.88 0.16
C ASN A 149 -12.81 3.55 -1.02
N ALA A 150 -11.84 4.46 -0.81
CA ALA A 150 -11.08 5.06 -1.92
C ALA A 150 -10.11 4.06 -2.58
N VAL A 151 -9.69 3.04 -1.83
CA VAL A 151 -8.77 1.99 -2.30
C VAL A 151 -9.43 0.63 -2.07
N PRO A 152 -9.72 -0.14 -3.13
CA PRO A 152 -10.32 -1.46 -2.97
C PRO A 152 -9.33 -2.43 -2.34
N SER A 153 -9.84 -3.39 -1.57
CA SER A 153 -9.03 -4.44 -0.95
C SER A 153 -8.39 -5.35 -2.01
N CYS A 154 -7.37 -6.13 -1.62
CA CYS A 154 -6.79 -7.15 -2.50
C CYS A 154 -7.83 -8.18 -2.96
N GLU A 155 -8.83 -8.47 -2.12
CA GLU A 155 -9.91 -9.41 -2.44
C GLU A 155 -10.88 -8.82 -3.47
N GLU A 156 -11.14 -7.52 -3.41
CA GLU A 156 -12.02 -6.80 -4.34
C GLU A 156 -11.35 -6.51 -5.69
N ALA A 157 -10.09 -6.04 -5.67
CA ALA A 157 -9.39 -5.61 -6.87
C ALA A 157 -8.84 -6.79 -7.70
N GLY A 158 -8.68 -7.96 -7.07
CA GLY A 158 -7.93 -9.08 -7.61
C GLY A 158 -6.41 -8.84 -7.58
N VAL A 159 -5.64 -9.91 -7.42
CA VAL A 159 -4.18 -9.88 -7.30
C VAL A 159 -3.56 -10.90 -8.23
N PHE A 160 -2.53 -10.49 -8.98
CA PHE A 160 -1.70 -11.42 -9.73
C PHE A 160 -0.92 -12.31 -8.75
N GLY A 161 -1.25 -13.61 -8.68
CA GLY A 161 -0.86 -14.49 -7.57
C GLY A 161 0.65 -14.61 -7.27
N VAL A 162 1.51 -14.33 -8.25
CA VAL A 162 2.98 -14.34 -8.08
C VAL A 162 3.52 -13.07 -7.43
N LEU A 163 2.76 -11.96 -7.48
CA LEU A 163 3.17 -10.65 -7.01
C LEU A 163 3.45 -10.61 -5.49
N PRO A 164 2.59 -11.16 -4.61
CA PRO A 164 2.93 -11.31 -3.19
C PRO A 164 4.24 -12.09 -2.97
N GLY A 165 4.51 -13.09 -3.82
CA GLY A 165 5.75 -13.86 -3.84
C GLY A 165 6.98 -12.97 -4.01
N VAL A 166 6.98 -12.13 -5.05
CA VAL A 166 8.10 -11.22 -5.34
C VAL A 166 8.27 -10.17 -4.23
N ILE A 167 7.18 -9.53 -3.81
CA ILE A 167 7.22 -8.46 -2.79
C ILE A 167 7.68 -9.02 -1.44
N GLY A 168 7.17 -10.17 -1.00
CA GLY A 168 7.62 -10.75 0.27
C GLY A 168 9.07 -11.24 0.25
N LEU A 169 9.63 -11.61 -0.91
CA LEU A 169 11.06 -11.90 -1.06
C LEU A 169 11.92 -10.63 -0.95
N LEU A 170 11.46 -9.52 -1.52
CA LEU A 170 12.12 -8.22 -1.37
C LEU A 170 12.05 -7.75 0.09
N GLN A 171 10.93 -7.98 0.78
CA GLN A 171 10.83 -7.72 2.22
C GLN A 171 11.83 -8.55 3.03
N ALA A 172 11.92 -9.86 2.76
CA ALA A 172 12.92 -10.72 3.41
C ALA A 172 14.36 -10.27 3.12
N THR A 173 14.62 -9.79 1.91
CA THR A 173 15.94 -9.25 1.53
C THR A 173 16.33 -8.05 2.38
N GLU A 174 15.44 -7.05 2.53
CA GLU A 174 15.71 -5.90 3.40
C GLU A 174 15.80 -6.30 4.87
N ALA A 175 14.95 -7.22 5.35
CA ALA A 175 14.99 -7.72 6.71
C ALA A 175 16.33 -8.42 7.04
N ILE A 176 16.86 -9.25 6.14
CA ILE A 176 18.16 -9.89 6.32
C ILE A 176 19.28 -8.85 6.34
N LYS A 177 19.23 -7.83 5.47
CA LYS A 177 20.22 -6.75 5.49
C LYS A 177 20.19 -5.96 6.79
N LEU A 178 19.00 -5.66 7.31
CA LEU A 178 18.79 -5.02 8.61
C LEU A 178 19.46 -5.82 9.73
N LEU A 179 19.15 -7.13 9.81
CA LEU A 179 19.69 -8.02 10.85
C LEU A 179 21.21 -8.20 10.77
N LEU A 180 21.78 -8.15 9.56
CA LEU A 180 23.22 -8.27 9.33
C LEU A 180 23.97 -6.93 9.45
N GLY A 181 23.29 -5.81 9.65
CA GLY A 181 23.90 -4.48 9.65
C GLY A 181 24.47 -4.06 8.28
N LEU A 182 23.91 -4.59 7.18
CA LEU A 182 24.27 -4.22 5.82
C LEU A 182 23.52 -2.94 5.39
N ASN A 183 23.88 -2.41 4.22
CA ASN A 183 23.20 -1.24 3.66
C ASN A 183 21.71 -1.50 3.38
N VAL A 184 20.84 -0.76 4.05
CA VAL A 184 19.38 -0.80 3.91
C VAL A 184 18.95 0.20 2.83
N ALA A 185 19.03 -0.24 1.58
CA ALA A 185 18.85 0.60 0.40
C ALA A 185 17.44 1.18 0.27
N LEU A 186 16.43 0.56 0.89
CA LEU A 186 15.03 1.01 0.82
C LEU A 186 14.62 1.91 2.00
N SER A 187 15.56 2.36 2.83
CA SER A 187 15.27 3.43 3.79
C SER A 187 15.22 4.78 3.05
N GLY A 188 14.09 5.49 3.15
CA GLY A 188 13.82 6.71 2.38
C GLY A 188 13.64 6.47 0.88
N ARG A 189 13.33 5.23 0.47
CA ARG A 189 13.02 4.90 -0.92
C ARG A 189 11.87 3.92 -1.05
N LEU A 190 10.91 4.25 -1.91
CA LEU A 190 9.83 3.36 -2.31
C LEU A 190 10.25 2.62 -3.58
N LEU A 191 10.41 1.31 -3.48
CA LEU A 191 10.59 0.44 -4.64
C LEU A 191 9.23 0.01 -5.16
N ILE A 192 8.97 0.27 -6.44
CA ILE A 192 7.75 -0.11 -7.16
C ILE A 192 8.13 -1.17 -8.19
N TYR A 193 7.42 -2.28 -8.17
CA TYR A 193 7.53 -3.35 -9.14
C TYR A 193 6.26 -3.43 -9.99
N ASP A 194 6.40 -3.18 -11.29
CA ASP A 194 5.33 -3.39 -12.27
C ASP A 194 5.53 -4.77 -12.93
N ALA A 195 4.66 -5.73 -12.61
CA ALA A 195 4.73 -7.08 -13.15
C ALA A 195 4.29 -7.19 -14.62
N THR A 196 3.60 -6.19 -15.17
CA THR A 196 3.24 -6.16 -16.59
C THR A 196 4.40 -5.67 -17.44
N ALA A 197 5.06 -4.59 -17.03
CA ALA A 197 6.22 -4.04 -17.69
C ALA A 197 7.53 -4.77 -17.31
N MET A 198 7.50 -5.62 -16.28
CA MET A 198 8.68 -6.25 -15.66
C MET A 198 9.76 -5.23 -15.29
N SER A 199 9.33 -4.13 -14.68
CA SER A 199 10.19 -2.99 -14.35
C SER A 199 10.23 -2.71 -12.85
N PHE A 200 11.34 -2.14 -12.40
CA PHE A 200 11.53 -1.67 -11.04
C PHE A 200 11.85 -0.18 -11.05
N THR A 201 11.01 0.61 -10.39
CA THR A 201 11.18 2.05 -10.22
C THR A 201 11.47 2.35 -8.76
N GLN A 202 12.43 3.25 -8.49
CA GLN A 202 12.70 3.73 -7.14
C GLN A 202 12.34 5.20 -7.04
N LEU A 203 11.62 5.55 -5.98
CA LEU A 203 11.29 6.92 -5.64
C LEU A 203 11.94 7.25 -4.31
N SER A 204 12.66 8.36 -4.25
CA SER A 204 13.22 8.85 -3.00
C SER A 204 12.20 9.71 -2.27
N PHE A 205 12.17 9.61 -0.95
CA PHE A 205 11.39 10.48 -0.09
C PHE A 205 12.17 10.75 1.19
N GLU A 206 11.89 11.89 1.80
CA GLU A 206 12.57 12.35 3.01
C GLU A 206 11.58 12.45 4.18
N GLN A 207 12.10 12.68 5.38
CA GLN A 207 11.26 12.99 6.53
C GLN A 207 10.49 14.28 6.30
N ASP A 208 9.19 14.24 6.58
CA ASP A 208 8.38 15.43 6.68
C ASP A 208 8.61 16.07 8.05
N LYS A 209 9.10 17.32 8.05
CA LYS A 209 9.37 18.08 9.28
C LYS A 209 8.14 18.81 9.80
N GLU A 210 7.10 18.92 8.99
CA GLU A 210 5.87 19.61 9.34
C GLU A 210 4.77 18.64 9.80
N ARG A 211 4.98 17.33 9.67
CA ARG A 211 4.03 16.32 10.12
C ARG A 211 3.82 16.35 11.63
N GLU A 212 2.63 15.93 12.04
CA GLU A 212 2.34 15.71 13.45
C GLU A 212 3.20 14.56 14.01
N GLU A 213 3.73 14.79 15.20
CA GLU A 213 4.50 13.78 15.92
C GLU A 213 3.58 12.66 16.42
N ILE A 214 4.01 11.42 16.23
CA ILE A 214 3.29 10.25 16.72
C ILE A 214 3.58 10.12 18.23
N ILE A 215 2.62 10.55 19.06
CA ILE A 215 2.73 10.50 20.53
C ILE A 215 1.98 9.33 21.17
N ASP A 216 0.97 8.80 20.47
CA ASP A 216 0.17 7.65 20.88
C ASP A 216 -0.46 6.97 19.65
N LEU A 217 -1.31 5.96 19.89
CA LEU A 217 -2.01 5.21 18.84
C LEU A 217 -3.40 5.78 18.51
N SER A 218 -3.76 6.97 18.97
CA SER A 218 -5.16 7.48 18.88
C SER A 218 -5.64 7.61 17.44
N ILE A 219 -4.81 8.13 16.53
CA ILE A 219 -5.12 8.30 15.11
C ILE A 219 -5.36 6.95 14.46
N ALA A 220 -4.41 6.02 14.56
CA ALA A 220 -4.60 4.66 14.05
C ALA A 220 -5.80 3.97 14.70
N SER A 221 -6.04 4.16 16.00
CA SER A 221 -7.16 3.54 16.72
C SER A 221 -8.52 3.99 16.20
N ALA A 222 -8.64 5.26 15.81
CA ALA A 222 -9.88 5.79 15.23
C ALA A 222 -10.25 5.05 13.93
N MET A 223 -9.26 4.66 13.12
CA MET A 223 -9.49 3.92 11.88
C MET A 223 -10.09 2.51 12.11
N PHE A 224 -9.81 1.89 13.27
CA PHE A 224 -10.39 0.58 13.63
C PHE A 224 -11.80 0.69 14.21
N ALA A 225 -12.22 1.88 14.66
CA ALA A 225 -13.57 2.13 15.15
C ALA A 225 -14.54 2.49 14.02
N ASP A 226 -14.01 2.83 12.85
CA ASP A 226 -14.79 3.21 11.67
C ASP A 226 -15.37 1.96 10.98
N SER A 227 -16.70 1.88 10.92
CA SER A 227 -17.42 0.80 10.24
C SER A 227 -17.09 0.70 8.75
N GLU A 228 -16.70 1.80 8.11
CA GLU A 228 -16.36 1.80 6.69
C GLU A 228 -15.03 1.08 6.42
N TRP A 229 -14.11 1.08 7.39
CA TRP A 229 -12.90 0.23 7.36
C TRP A 229 -13.17 -1.19 7.87
N CYS A 230 -14.15 -1.34 8.77
CA CYS A 230 -14.53 -2.61 9.39
C CYS A 230 -15.57 -3.41 8.60
N SER A 231 -15.91 -3.03 7.37
CA SER A 231 -16.90 -3.70 6.50
C SER A 231 -16.41 -5.05 5.93
N LEU A 232 -15.82 -5.90 6.78
CA LEU A 232 -15.54 -7.30 6.50
C LEU A 232 -16.14 -8.24 7.56
N GLU A 233 -17.11 -7.76 8.32
CA GLU A 233 -17.97 -8.61 9.15
C GLU A 233 -19.40 -8.49 8.62
N ASP A 234 -19.87 -9.62 8.06
CA ASP A 234 -21.27 -10.03 7.88
C ASP A 234 -21.75 -10.09 6.44
N GLY A 235 -21.80 -11.32 5.92
CA GLY A 235 -22.43 -11.69 4.66
C GLY A 235 -23.96 -11.55 4.71
N SER A 236 -24.45 -10.32 4.75
CA SER A 236 -25.78 -9.84 4.38
C SER A 236 -25.77 -8.34 4.65
N ILE A 237 -26.05 -7.45 3.70
CA ILE A 237 -27.37 -6.82 3.62
C ILE A 237 -27.46 -5.95 2.36
N GLN A 238 -28.65 -5.99 1.79
CA GLN A 238 -29.24 -5.15 0.76
C GLN A 238 -29.64 -3.80 1.38
N GLY A 239 -29.16 -2.67 0.88
CA GLY A 239 -29.62 -1.35 1.32
C GLY A 239 -28.91 -0.20 0.63
N ASP A 240 -29.68 0.65 -0.05
CA ASP A 240 -29.23 1.87 -0.70
C ASP A 240 -28.67 2.87 0.33
N ILE A 241 -27.45 3.37 0.11
CA ILE A 241 -26.84 4.40 0.95
C ILE A 241 -26.86 5.72 0.21
N GLU A 242 -27.63 6.67 0.75
CA GLU A 242 -27.58 8.09 0.39
C GLU A 242 -26.20 8.66 0.74
N LYS A 243 -25.49 9.15 -0.27
CA LYS A 243 -24.22 9.88 -0.13
C LYS A 243 -24.43 11.16 0.68
N GLN A 244 -23.88 11.25 1.88
CA GLN A 244 -23.71 12.53 2.58
C GLN A 244 -22.30 13.10 2.32
N GLU A 245 -22.25 14.40 2.09
CA GLU A 245 -21.07 15.17 1.72
C GLU A 245 -20.01 15.16 2.83
N ALA A 246 -18.79 14.78 2.47
CA ALA A 246 -17.64 14.76 3.36
C ALA A 246 -17.24 16.17 3.81
N HIS A 247 -17.15 16.35 5.13
CA HIS A 247 -16.55 17.53 5.75
C HIS A 247 -15.03 17.55 5.49
N LEU A 248 -14.54 18.71 5.04
CA LEU A 248 -13.13 19.00 4.74
C LEU A 248 -12.20 18.71 5.94
N SER A 249 -11.46 17.61 5.87
CA SER A 249 -10.17 17.40 6.55
C SER A 249 -9.08 17.24 5.48
N LYS A 250 -7.84 17.58 5.83
CA LYS A 250 -6.84 18.20 4.95
C LYS A 250 -6.00 17.18 4.17
N ASN A 251 -6.63 16.42 3.26
CA ASN A 251 -5.91 15.56 2.32
C ASN A 251 -4.77 16.34 1.62
N MET A 252 -3.54 15.76 1.55
CA MET A 252 -2.37 16.36 0.89
C MET A 252 -2.61 16.77 -0.58
N PHE A 253 -3.58 16.14 -1.24
CA PHE A 253 -4.14 16.55 -2.52
C PHE A 253 -5.52 15.91 -2.65
N ASN A 254 -6.31 16.35 -3.61
CA ASN A 254 -7.68 15.89 -3.76
C ASN A 254 -7.73 14.52 -4.44
N HIS A 255 -8.72 13.71 -4.07
CA HIS A 255 -9.14 12.53 -4.80
C HIS A 255 -10.47 12.80 -5.48
N ILE A 256 -10.67 12.25 -6.68
CA ILE A 256 -11.93 12.43 -7.41
C ILE A 256 -12.27 11.18 -8.22
N SER A 257 -13.53 10.75 -8.13
CA SER A 257 -14.07 9.72 -9.00
C SER A 257 -14.25 10.24 -10.42
N ILE A 258 -14.22 9.36 -11.43
CA ILE A 258 -14.49 9.80 -12.80
C ILE A 258 -15.88 10.42 -12.95
N SER A 259 -16.89 9.89 -12.27
CA SER A 259 -18.26 10.40 -12.34
C SER A 259 -18.34 11.86 -11.86
N ASP A 260 -17.68 12.17 -10.74
CA ASP A 260 -17.65 13.53 -10.19
C ASP A 260 -16.79 14.45 -11.06
N ALA A 261 -15.69 13.94 -11.61
CA ALA A 261 -14.84 14.68 -12.53
C ALA A 261 -15.60 15.09 -13.80
N LEU A 262 -16.35 14.16 -14.42
CA LEU A 262 -17.18 14.43 -15.60
C LEU A 262 -18.31 15.41 -15.27
N GLN A 263 -18.96 15.27 -14.11
CA GLN A 263 -19.98 16.21 -13.66
C GLN A 263 -19.41 17.63 -13.49
N ARG A 264 -18.28 17.78 -12.79
CA ARG A 264 -17.60 19.08 -12.64
C ARG A 264 -17.18 19.64 -13.99
N ARG A 265 -16.69 18.80 -14.91
CA ARG A 265 -16.34 19.24 -16.27
C ARG A 265 -17.55 19.78 -17.03
N SER A 266 -18.73 19.15 -16.89
CA SER A 266 -19.97 19.64 -17.50
C SER A 266 -20.44 21.00 -16.94
N THR A 267 -20.05 21.35 -15.72
CA THR A 267 -20.40 22.64 -15.07
C THR A 267 -19.30 23.71 -15.24
N GLY A 268 -18.29 23.45 -16.07
CA GLY A 268 -17.27 24.41 -16.49
C GLY A 268 -15.90 24.22 -15.82
N TRP A 269 -15.70 23.17 -15.03
CA TRP A 269 -14.37 22.83 -14.51
C TRP A 269 -13.47 22.34 -15.66
N SER A 270 -12.32 22.98 -15.85
CA SER A 270 -11.40 22.66 -16.95
C SER A 270 -9.98 22.44 -16.40
N PRO A 271 -9.73 21.32 -15.71
CA PRO A 271 -8.41 21.00 -15.19
C PRO A 271 -7.44 20.69 -16.34
N PHE A 272 -6.14 20.85 -16.09
CA PHE A 272 -5.09 20.28 -16.92
C PHE A 272 -5.03 18.76 -16.67
N ILE A 273 -5.22 17.96 -17.71
CA ILE A 273 -5.29 16.50 -17.61
C ILE A 273 -3.92 15.92 -17.93
N LEU A 274 -3.28 15.35 -16.90
CA LEU A 274 -1.96 14.73 -16.96
C LEU A 274 -2.09 13.21 -16.91
N ASP A 275 -1.67 12.54 -17.99
CA ASP A 275 -1.52 11.09 -18.03
C ASP A 275 -0.11 10.70 -17.60
N VAL A 276 0.00 9.92 -16.52
CA VAL A 276 1.30 9.49 -15.99
C VAL A 276 1.69 8.05 -16.33
N ARG A 277 1.03 7.47 -17.32
CA ARG A 277 1.35 6.13 -17.84
C ARG A 277 2.52 6.16 -18.82
N SER A 278 3.00 4.97 -19.18
CA SER A 278 4.05 4.81 -20.19
C SER A 278 3.57 5.19 -21.60
N ASP A 279 4.50 5.48 -22.50
CA ASP A 279 4.20 5.79 -23.90
C ASP A 279 3.44 4.64 -24.58
N GLY A 280 3.75 3.39 -24.24
CA GLY A 280 3.05 2.21 -24.74
C GLY A 280 1.58 2.21 -24.33
N GLU A 281 1.31 2.39 -23.02
CA GLU A 281 -0.05 2.48 -22.49
C GLU A 281 -0.84 3.65 -23.08
N TYR A 282 -0.19 4.79 -23.32
CA TYR A 282 -0.81 5.97 -23.94
C TYR A 282 -1.17 5.73 -25.41
N ASN A 283 -0.24 5.15 -26.17
CA ASN A 283 -0.44 4.83 -27.59
C ASN A 283 -1.48 3.73 -27.82
N GLU A 284 -1.70 2.83 -26.85
CA GLU A 284 -2.76 1.82 -26.92
C GLU A 284 -4.16 2.39 -26.65
N ALA A 285 -4.26 3.32 -25.70
CA ALA A 285 -5.48 4.08 -25.44
C ALA A 285 -5.22 5.22 -24.46
N HIS A 286 -5.83 6.38 -24.67
CA HIS A 286 -5.75 7.54 -23.75
C HIS A 286 -7.03 8.36 -23.76
N ALA A 287 -7.22 9.20 -22.73
CA ALA A 287 -8.32 10.15 -22.72
C ALA A 287 -8.14 11.22 -23.82
N ALA A 288 -9.17 11.47 -24.62
CA ALA A 288 -9.16 12.44 -25.70
C ALA A 288 -8.87 13.87 -25.21
N SER A 289 -9.22 14.15 -23.95
CA SER A 289 -8.96 15.42 -23.29
C SER A 289 -7.60 15.47 -22.57
N CYS A 290 -6.71 14.51 -22.79
CA CYS A 290 -5.37 14.53 -22.22
C CYS A 290 -4.57 15.73 -22.77
N ASP A 291 -4.09 16.60 -21.88
CA ASP A 291 -3.27 17.75 -22.26
C ASP A 291 -1.80 17.38 -22.43
N LEU A 292 -1.30 16.50 -21.56
CA LEU A 292 0.09 16.05 -21.57
C LEU A 292 0.18 14.61 -21.04
N GLN A 293 1.04 13.82 -21.68
CA GLN A 293 1.47 12.53 -21.15
C GLN A 293 2.95 12.59 -20.77
N VAL A 294 3.27 12.14 -19.55
CA VAL A 294 4.63 12.00 -19.03
C VAL A 294 4.64 10.82 -18.07
N PRO A 295 5.47 9.78 -18.29
CA PRO A 295 5.58 8.67 -17.34
C PRO A 295 5.81 9.17 -15.90
N HIS A 296 5.13 8.56 -14.92
CA HIS A 296 5.16 9.02 -13.50
C HIS A 296 6.56 9.23 -12.91
N ASP A 297 7.55 8.44 -13.34
CA ASP A 297 8.96 8.53 -12.94
C ASP A 297 9.73 9.69 -13.60
N GLN A 298 9.14 10.32 -14.62
CA GLN A 298 9.70 11.43 -15.38
C GLN A 298 8.98 12.76 -15.12
N VAL A 299 7.92 12.77 -14.32
CA VAL A 299 7.13 13.98 -14.02
C VAL A 299 8.00 15.12 -13.48
N GLY A 300 8.96 14.82 -12.59
CA GLY A 300 9.90 15.80 -12.06
C GLY A 300 10.79 16.48 -13.12
N SER A 301 11.02 15.83 -14.26
CA SER A 301 11.77 16.41 -15.39
C SER A 301 10.90 17.21 -16.37
N ALA A 302 9.57 17.09 -16.26
CA ALA A 302 8.61 17.72 -17.16
C ALA A 302 7.82 18.86 -16.49
N LEU A 303 8.18 19.27 -15.28
CA LEU A 303 7.45 20.28 -14.51
C LEU A 303 7.27 21.61 -15.27
N GLU A 304 8.24 22.02 -16.09
CA GLU A 304 8.12 23.24 -16.91
C GLU A 304 6.95 23.20 -17.92
N GLN A 305 6.48 22.00 -18.28
CA GLN A 305 5.35 21.81 -19.21
C GLN A 305 4.01 21.71 -18.49
N ILE A 306 4.01 21.58 -17.15
CA ILE A 306 2.81 21.38 -16.35
C ILE A 306 2.43 22.70 -15.66
N PRO A 307 1.23 23.26 -15.90
CA PRO A 307 0.87 24.58 -15.40
C PRO A 307 0.73 24.64 -13.88
N HIS A 308 1.16 25.74 -13.27
CA HIS A 308 0.96 26.01 -11.83
C HIS A 308 -0.30 26.83 -11.53
N ASP A 309 -0.98 27.35 -12.55
CA ASP A 309 -2.02 28.39 -12.42
C ASP A 309 -3.46 27.85 -12.37
N ARG A 310 -3.65 26.53 -12.46
CA ARG A 310 -4.97 25.88 -12.54
C ARG A 310 -4.98 24.49 -11.91
N ASP A 311 -6.16 23.93 -11.77
CA ASP A 311 -6.36 22.56 -11.28
C ASP A 311 -5.74 21.54 -12.24
N ILE A 312 -5.21 20.44 -11.70
CA ILE A 312 -4.56 19.38 -12.45
C ILE A 312 -5.21 18.06 -12.08
N LEU A 313 -5.78 17.37 -13.07
CA LEU A 313 -6.30 16.02 -12.93
C LEU A 313 -5.24 15.03 -13.41
N VAL A 314 -4.63 14.32 -12.46
CA VAL A 314 -3.59 13.33 -12.73
C VAL A 314 -4.23 11.95 -12.75
N TYR A 315 -3.99 11.18 -13.80
CA TYR A 315 -4.45 9.80 -13.88
C TYR A 315 -3.35 8.86 -14.36
N CYS A 316 -3.42 7.62 -13.89
CA CYS A 316 -2.63 6.54 -14.42
C CYS A 316 -3.53 5.38 -14.85
N ARG A 317 -3.06 4.13 -14.81
CA ARG A 317 -3.92 2.98 -15.12
C ARG A 317 -5.03 2.77 -14.11
N SER A 318 -4.72 2.85 -12.81
CA SER A 318 -5.62 2.47 -11.71
C SER A 318 -5.68 3.45 -10.53
N GLY A 319 -4.87 4.51 -10.52
CA GLY A 319 -4.85 5.54 -9.47
C GLY A 319 -3.58 5.59 -8.61
N MET A 320 -2.73 4.56 -8.62
CA MET A 320 -1.55 4.51 -7.73
C MET A 320 -0.38 5.39 -8.21
N ARG A 321 0.04 5.25 -9.47
CA ARG A 321 1.12 6.06 -10.07
C ARG A 321 0.77 7.55 -10.15
N SER A 322 -0.51 7.88 -10.23
CA SER A 322 -0.98 9.27 -10.23
C SER A 322 -0.90 9.94 -8.86
N GLN A 323 -1.07 9.19 -7.76
CA GLN A 323 -0.78 9.69 -6.41
C GLN A 323 0.71 10.01 -6.25
N ILE A 324 1.56 9.10 -6.72
CA ILE A 324 3.02 9.29 -6.72
C ILE A 324 3.44 10.54 -7.52
N ALA A 325 2.89 10.70 -8.73
CA ALA A 325 3.18 11.87 -9.53
C ALA A 325 2.72 13.16 -8.84
N ALA A 326 1.53 13.15 -8.24
CA ALA A 326 1.02 14.29 -7.46
C ALA A 326 1.95 14.62 -6.29
N MET A 327 2.46 13.62 -5.55
CA MET A 327 3.41 13.83 -4.47
C MET A 327 4.73 14.45 -4.95
N SER A 328 5.28 13.95 -6.07
CA SER A 328 6.50 14.51 -6.68
C SER A 328 6.30 15.98 -7.10
N MET A 329 5.12 16.31 -7.62
CA MET A 329 4.76 17.69 -7.96
C MET A 329 4.67 18.56 -6.70
N ILE A 330 4.05 18.09 -5.62
CA ILE A 330 3.97 18.84 -4.34
C ILE A 330 5.36 19.12 -3.78
N GLN A 331 6.24 18.12 -3.76
CA GLN A 331 7.64 18.29 -3.33
C GLN A 331 8.39 19.32 -4.18
N SER A 332 7.97 19.49 -5.43
CA SER A 332 8.53 20.47 -6.37
C SER A 332 7.82 21.84 -6.32
N GLY A 333 6.92 22.05 -5.36
CA GLY A 333 6.27 23.33 -5.09
C GLY A 333 4.89 23.53 -5.73
N TYR A 334 4.23 22.46 -6.22
CA TYR A 334 2.85 22.56 -6.69
C TYR A 334 1.87 22.68 -5.51
N ASP A 335 0.81 23.46 -5.72
CA ASP A 335 -0.27 23.60 -4.75
C ASP A 335 -1.10 22.31 -4.67
N ALA A 336 -0.89 21.59 -3.58
CA ALA A 336 -1.66 20.45 -3.10
C ALA A 336 -3.18 20.57 -3.36
N THR A 337 -3.76 21.74 -3.10
CA THR A 337 -5.22 21.95 -3.17
C THR A 337 -5.76 21.96 -4.60
N ARG A 338 -4.88 22.03 -5.60
CA ARG A 338 -5.21 22.05 -7.02
C ARG A 338 -4.88 20.73 -7.72
N LEU A 339 -4.26 19.78 -7.03
CA LEU A 339 -3.98 18.46 -7.56
C LEU A 339 -5.16 17.52 -7.27
N TYR A 340 -5.59 16.79 -8.30
CA TYR A 340 -6.67 15.82 -8.23
C TYR A 340 -6.16 14.49 -8.77
N ASN A 341 -6.06 13.48 -7.91
CA ASN A 341 -5.83 12.11 -8.33
C ASN A 341 -7.15 11.49 -8.82
N LEU A 342 -7.17 10.95 -10.05
CA LEU A 342 -8.33 10.24 -10.56
C LEU A 342 -8.38 8.80 -10.01
N ASP A 343 -9.40 8.52 -9.19
CA ASP A 343 -9.59 7.20 -8.60
C ASP A 343 -9.95 6.17 -9.68
N GLY A 344 -9.27 5.01 -9.64
CA GLY A 344 -9.44 3.96 -10.64
C GLY A 344 -8.80 4.25 -12.01
N GLY A 345 -8.17 5.43 -12.20
CA GLY A 345 -7.42 5.80 -13.40
C GLY A 345 -8.20 5.65 -14.71
N ILE A 346 -7.48 5.31 -15.80
CA ILE A 346 -8.12 5.13 -17.12
C ILE A 346 -9.07 3.92 -17.18
N ILE A 347 -8.91 2.92 -16.29
CA ILE A 347 -9.84 1.78 -16.24
C ILE A 347 -11.24 2.27 -15.85
N ALA A 348 -11.33 3.07 -14.79
CA ALA A 348 -12.59 3.69 -14.39
C ALA A 348 -13.10 4.65 -15.47
N TRP A 349 -12.21 5.44 -16.09
CA TRP A 349 -12.59 6.36 -17.17
C TRP A 349 -13.24 5.63 -18.35
N LYS A 350 -12.59 4.58 -18.84
CA LYS A 350 -13.09 3.78 -19.96
C LYS A 350 -14.42 3.11 -19.65
N SER A 351 -14.66 2.71 -18.40
CA SER A 351 -15.94 2.13 -17.99
C SER A 351 -17.07 3.17 -17.93
N ALA A 352 -16.77 4.40 -17.50
CA ALA A 352 -17.77 5.44 -17.31
C ALA A 352 -18.07 6.25 -18.58
N ALA A 353 -17.04 6.55 -19.37
CA ALA A 353 -17.12 7.37 -20.58
C ALA A 353 -16.23 6.79 -21.70
N PRO A 354 -16.62 5.65 -22.31
CA PRO A 354 -15.83 5.00 -23.35
C PRO A 354 -15.63 5.87 -24.60
N ASP A 355 -16.57 6.79 -24.87
CA ASP A 355 -16.51 7.72 -26.01
C ASP A 355 -15.44 8.81 -25.84
N GLU A 356 -14.95 9.05 -24.62
CA GLU A 356 -13.83 9.96 -24.36
C GLU A 356 -12.46 9.27 -24.51
N ILE A 357 -12.41 7.98 -24.86
CA ILE A 357 -11.15 7.23 -24.99
C ILE A 357 -10.75 7.07 -26.46
N ILE A 358 -9.59 7.61 -26.82
CA ILE A 358 -8.92 7.37 -28.10
C ILE A 358 -8.19 6.03 -28.01
N LYS A 359 -8.23 5.23 -29.07
CA LYS A 359 -7.53 3.95 -29.23
C LYS A 359 -6.48 4.02 -30.33
#